data_AF-A0A942RKC9-F1
#
_entry.id   AF-A0A942RKC9-F1
#
_cell.length_a   1.000
_cell.length_b   1.000
_cell.length_c   1.000
_cell.angle_alpha   90.00
_cell.angle_beta   90.00
_cell.angle_gamma   90.00
#
_symmetry.space_group_name_H-M   'P 1'
#
loop_
_entity.id
_entity.type
_entity.pdbx_description
1 polymer ?
#
loop_
_entity_poly.entity_id
_entity_poly.type
_entity_poly.pdbx_seq_one_letter_code
_entity_poly.pdbx_strand_id
1 'polypeptide(L)'
;MVYFLTVLWERFARQAAKKHDFRLWSGGKCPVCGQKPILAMLSKGNGARLLECGLCHTRWEFYRLVCPDCGNKDQNTLGFFYLPSQQYRRVYVCKRCKYYLKTTVLRELGREIIPELENVATFYLDYLAHKEGYKLIGSKKETH
;
A
#
# COMPACT_ATOMS: atom_id res chain seq x y z
N MET A 1 -11.02 -11.60 22.40
CA MET A 1 -10.03 -11.22 23.44
C MET A 1 -8.62 -10.98 22.87
N VAL A 2 -8.50 -10.35 21.68
CA VAL A 2 -7.21 -10.00 21.05
C VAL A 2 -7.11 -8.48 20.79
N TYR A 3 -8.26 -7.80 20.69
CA TYR A 3 -8.39 -6.38 20.37
C TYR A 3 -7.80 -5.39 21.41
N PHE A 4 -7.73 -5.76 22.69
CA PHE A 4 -7.16 -4.87 23.71
C PHE A 4 -5.62 -4.80 23.63
N LEU A 5 -4.96 -5.91 23.26
CA LEU A 5 -3.52 -5.93 23.04
C LEU A 5 -3.13 -5.26 21.72
N THR A 6 -3.98 -5.31 20.68
CA THR A 6 -3.70 -4.63 19.41
C THR A 6 -3.67 -3.11 19.57
N VAL A 7 -4.56 -2.49 20.36
CA VAL A 7 -4.54 -1.03 20.57
C VAL A 7 -3.25 -0.58 21.28
N LEU A 8 -2.82 -1.32 22.31
CA LEU A 8 -1.56 -1.03 23.01
C LEU A 8 -0.35 -1.27 22.10
N TRP A 9 -0.36 -2.34 21.31
CA TRP A 9 0.69 -2.67 20.36
C TRP A 9 0.79 -1.66 19.21
N GLU A 10 -0.34 -1.23 18.64
CA GLU A 10 -0.40 -0.19 17.62
C GLU A 10 0.18 1.13 18.15
N ARG A 11 -0.19 1.53 19.37
CA ARG A 11 0.35 2.74 20.01
C ARG A 11 1.85 2.64 20.25
N PHE A 12 2.33 1.49 20.71
CA PHE A 12 3.76 1.25 20.90
C PHE A 12 4.51 1.31 19.56
N ALA A 13 4.02 0.59 18.55
CA ALA A 13 4.56 0.57 17.20
C ALA A 13 4.63 1.98 16.59
N ARG A 14 3.55 2.76 16.70
CA ARG A 14 3.52 4.16 16.24
C ARG A 14 4.56 5.03 16.96
N GLN A 15 4.78 4.81 18.27
CA GLN A 15 5.81 5.54 19.01
C GLN A 15 7.22 5.13 18.60
N ALA A 16 7.47 3.83 18.37
CA ALA A 16 8.75 3.34 17.87
C ALA A 16 9.06 3.93 16.48
N ALA A 17 8.06 4.02 15.60
CA ALA A 17 8.20 4.62 14.28
C ALA A 17 8.72 6.07 14.31
N LYS A 18 8.33 6.87 15.32
CA LYS A 18 8.78 8.26 15.45
C LYS A 18 10.27 8.40 15.79
N LYS A 19 10.89 7.34 16.31
CA LYS A 19 12.29 7.35 16.79
C LYS A 19 13.28 6.78 15.77
N HIS A 20 12.80 6.26 14.64
CA HIS A 20 13.65 5.60 13.64
C HIS A 20 13.43 6.20 12.25
N ASP A 21 14.53 6.40 11.54
CA ASP A 21 14.50 6.76 10.12
C ASP A 21 14.47 5.47 9.27
N PHE A 22 13.39 5.28 8.53
CA PHE A 22 13.21 4.11 7.66
C PHE A 22 13.69 4.33 6.23
N ARG A 23 14.44 5.39 5.91
CA ARG A 23 14.97 5.63 4.56
C ARG A 23 15.82 4.48 4.00
N LEU A 24 16.50 3.73 4.87
CA LEU A 24 17.31 2.56 4.47
C LEU A 24 16.48 1.28 4.33
N TRP A 25 15.21 1.30 4.74
CA TRP A 25 14.34 0.13 4.65
C TRP A 25 13.89 -0.12 3.21
N SER A 26 14.28 -1.27 2.68
CA SER A 26 13.97 -1.70 1.30
C SER A 26 12.89 -2.78 1.22
N GLY A 27 12.27 -3.13 2.35
CA GLY A 27 11.26 -4.17 2.44
C GLY A 27 9.86 -3.70 2.05
N GLY A 28 9.09 -4.57 1.37
CA GLY A 28 7.68 -4.33 1.06
C GLY A 28 6.71 -4.55 2.24
N LYS A 29 7.23 -4.95 3.41
CA LYS A 29 6.50 -5.07 4.68
C LYS A 29 6.83 -3.89 5.58
N CYS A 30 5.95 -3.60 6.52
CA CYS A 30 6.15 -2.56 7.52
C CYS A 30 7.41 -2.84 8.36
N PRO A 31 8.34 -1.89 8.49
CA PRO A 31 9.56 -2.06 9.29
C PRO A 31 9.30 -2.20 10.79
N VAL A 32 8.10 -1.82 11.26
CA VAL A 32 7.77 -1.80 12.69
C VAL A 32 7.03 -3.06 13.11
N CYS A 33 5.97 -3.44 12.40
CA CYS A 33 5.12 -4.57 12.80
C CYS A 33 5.09 -5.73 11.79
N GLY A 34 5.86 -5.64 10.69
CA GLY A 34 5.97 -6.70 9.68
C GLY A 34 4.74 -6.90 8.79
N GLN A 35 3.68 -6.11 8.97
CA GLN A 35 2.45 -6.23 8.18
C GLN A 35 2.62 -5.70 6.76
N LYS A 36 1.76 -6.17 5.85
CA LYS A 36 1.70 -5.67 4.46
C LYS A 36 1.03 -4.29 4.42
N PRO A 37 1.33 -3.48 3.40
CA PRO A 37 0.68 -2.19 3.26
C PRO A 37 -0.78 -2.34 2.85
N ILE A 38 -1.64 -1.43 3.30
CA ILE A 38 -3.06 -1.39 2.93
C ILE A 38 -3.31 -0.53 1.69
N LEU A 39 -2.51 0.53 1.51
CA LEU A 39 -2.49 1.39 0.33
C LEU A 39 -1.11 2.01 0.15
N ALA A 40 -0.92 2.68 -0.98
CA ALA A 40 0.24 3.52 -1.24
C ALA A 40 -0.18 4.93 -1.65
N MET A 41 0.77 5.86 -1.54
CA MET A 41 0.63 7.24 -2.02
C MET A 41 1.84 7.59 -2.86
N LEU A 42 1.66 8.39 -3.91
CA LEU A 42 2.77 9.08 -4.57
C LEU A 42 2.84 10.51 -4.01
N SER A 43 3.98 10.85 -3.41
CA SER A 43 4.19 12.13 -2.72
C SER A 43 4.02 13.33 -3.67
N LYS A 44 3.60 14.48 -3.12
CA LYS A 44 3.45 15.72 -3.91
C LYS A 44 4.79 16.26 -4.43
N GLY A 45 5.87 16.10 -3.64
CA GLY A 45 7.18 16.69 -3.93
C GLY A 45 7.95 15.96 -5.03
N ASN A 46 8.50 14.79 -4.71
CA ASN A 46 9.36 14.01 -5.60
C ASN A 46 8.65 12.82 -6.29
N GLY A 47 7.36 12.61 -6.02
CA GLY A 47 6.62 11.45 -6.53
C GLY A 47 7.10 10.11 -5.95
N ALA A 48 7.81 10.14 -4.82
CA ALA A 48 8.21 8.93 -4.09
C ALA A 48 6.97 8.14 -3.67
N ARG A 49 7.08 6.81 -3.72
CA ARG A 49 6.01 5.91 -3.30
C ARG A 49 6.12 5.68 -1.80
N LEU A 50 5.10 6.13 -1.09
CA LEU A 50 4.94 5.91 0.35
C LEU A 50 3.94 4.76 0.55
N LEU A 51 4.36 3.73 1.25
CA LEU A 51 3.49 2.64 1.69
C LEU A 51 2.89 2.98 3.05
N GLU A 52 1.62 2.62 3.27
CA GLU A 52 0.92 2.78 4.55
C GLU A 52 0.67 1.40 5.17
N CYS A 53 1.11 1.19 6.41
CA CYS A 53 0.83 -0.05 7.13
C CYS A 53 -0.65 -0.13 7.54
N GLY A 54 -1.34 -1.23 7.22
CA GLY A 54 -2.74 -1.43 7.60
C GLY A 54 -3.01 -1.67 9.09
N LEU A 55 -1.96 -1.91 9.89
CA LEU A 55 -2.07 -2.13 11.34
C LEU A 55 -1.56 -0.93 12.16
N CYS A 56 -0.25 -0.64 12.10
CA CYS A 56 0.34 0.43 12.92
C CYS A 56 0.43 1.79 12.22
N HIS A 57 -0.04 1.93 10.97
CA HIS A 57 -0.05 3.19 10.21
C HIS A 57 1.32 3.85 10.03
N THR A 58 2.39 3.07 10.22
CA THR A 58 3.74 3.52 9.87
C THR A 58 3.79 3.70 8.36
N ARG A 59 4.29 4.86 7.93
CA ARG A 59 4.60 5.16 6.54
C ARG A 59 6.08 4.94 6.27
N TRP A 60 6.40 4.37 5.11
CA TRP A 60 7.78 4.25 4.67
C TRP A 60 7.88 4.38 3.16
N GLU A 61 9.03 4.88 2.69
CA GLU A 61 9.32 4.95 1.27
C GLU A 61 9.62 3.55 0.71
N PHE A 62 9.18 3.31 -0.52
CA PHE A 62 9.44 2.06 -1.22
C PHE A 62 9.66 2.32 -2.70
N TYR A 63 10.37 1.43 -3.38
CA TYR A 63 10.65 1.57 -4.80
C TYR A 63 9.38 1.57 -5.64
N ARG A 64 9.23 2.59 -6.51
CA ARG A 64 8.02 2.78 -7.33
C ARG A 64 7.78 1.63 -8.31
N LEU A 65 8.85 1.11 -8.91
CA LEU A 65 8.83 0.07 -9.95
C LEU A 65 9.17 -1.32 -9.41
N VAL A 66 8.78 -1.60 -8.16
CA VAL A 66 8.96 -2.91 -7.53
C VAL A 66 7.64 -3.36 -6.92
N CYS A 67 7.31 -4.65 -7.06
CA CYS A 67 6.16 -5.23 -6.38
C CYS A 67 6.46 -5.33 -4.87
N PRO A 68 5.67 -4.68 -3.98
CA PRO A 68 5.87 -4.80 -2.53
C PRO A 68 5.52 -6.19 -1.98
N ASP A 69 4.84 -7.05 -2.76
CA ASP A 69 4.53 -8.40 -2.32
C ASP A 69 5.67 -9.39 -2.56
N CYS A 70 6.07 -9.56 -3.82
CA CYS A 70 7.02 -10.59 -4.26
C CYS A 70 8.39 -10.04 -4.69
N GLY A 71 8.60 -8.72 -4.66
CA GLY A 71 9.87 -8.09 -5.03
C GLY A 71 10.14 -8.05 -6.55
N ASN A 72 9.15 -8.37 -7.39
CA ASN A 72 9.29 -8.32 -8.84
C ASN A 72 9.70 -6.92 -9.33
N LYS A 73 10.73 -6.83 -10.17
CA LYS A 73 11.28 -5.58 -10.73
C LYS A 73 11.09 -5.45 -12.26
N ASP A 74 10.54 -6.48 -12.89
CA ASP A 74 10.32 -6.50 -14.34
C ASP A 74 9.12 -5.59 -14.72
N GLN A 75 9.40 -4.58 -15.55
CA GLN A 75 8.42 -3.57 -15.96
C GLN A 75 7.37 -4.13 -16.92
N ASN A 76 7.64 -5.22 -17.65
CA ASN A 76 6.65 -5.82 -18.56
C ASN A 76 5.52 -6.54 -17.79
N THR A 77 5.83 -6.97 -16.56
CA THR A 77 4.93 -7.67 -15.65
C THR A 77 4.38 -6.80 -14.53
N LEU A 78 4.81 -5.54 -14.44
CA LEU A 78 4.21 -4.52 -13.58
C LEU A 78 3.31 -3.59 -14.40
N GLY A 79 2.23 -3.11 -13.81
CA GLY A 79 1.34 -2.19 -14.49
C GLY A 79 0.46 -1.45 -13.50
N PHE A 80 -0.39 -0.59 -14.03
CA PHE A 80 -1.46 0.03 -13.27
C PHE A 80 -2.62 0.37 -14.18
N PHE A 81 -3.80 0.52 -13.60
CA PHE A 81 -4.97 1.05 -14.29
C PHE A 81 -5.71 2.04 -13.39
N TYR A 82 -6.60 2.82 -13.98
CA TYR A 82 -7.42 3.83 -13.32
C TYR A 82 -8.71 4.06 -14.11
N LEU A 83 -9.70 4.67 -13.46
CA LEU A 83 -10.89 5.16 -14.16
C LEU A 83 -10.57 6.52 -14.79
N PRO A 84 -10.99 6.80 -16.05
CA PRO A 84 -10.70 8.08 -16.71
C PRO A 84 -11.13 9.31 -15.90
N SER A 85 -12.25 9.21 -15.16
CA SER A 85 -12.74 10.27 -14.28
C SER A 85 -11.92 10.48 -13.00
N GLN A 86 -11.02 9.55 -12.66
CA GLN A 86 -10.27 9.55 -11.39
C GLN A 86 -8.82 9.06 -11.58
N GLN A 87 -8.08 9.69 -12.50
CA GLN A 87 -6.67 9.36 -12.81
C GLN A 87 -5.70 9.36 -11.60
N TYR A 88 -6.04 10.12 -10.55
CA TYR A 88 -5.27 10.21 -9.32
C TYR A 88 -5.46 9.00 -8.39
N ARG A 89 -6.44 8.13 -8.65
CA ARG A 89 -6.69 6.89 -7.91
C ARG A 89 -6.38 5.70 -8.82
N ARG A 90 -5.26 5.05 -8.55
CA ARG A 90 -4.71 3.99 -9.41
C ARG A 90 -4.69 2.66 -8.68
N VAL A 91 -4.81 1.59 -9.44
CA VAL A 91 -4.57 0.22 -8.97
C VAL A 91 -3.28 -0.25 -9.60
N TYR A 92 -2.21 -0.37 -8.80
CA TYR A 92 -0.97 -0.97 -9.27
C TYR A 92 -1.06 -2.49 -9.18
N VAL A 93 -0.68 -3.18 -10.25
CA VAL A 93 -0.82 -4.63 -10.37
C VAL A 93 0.52 -5.29 -10.68
N CYS A 94 0.67 -6.54 -10.24
CA CYS A 94 1.77 -7.40 -10.64
C CYS A 94 1.24 -8.66 -11.32
N LYS A 95 1.53 -8.83 -12.61
CA LYS A 95 1.10 -10.00 -13.40
C LYS A 95 1.73 -11.30 -12.89
N ARG A 96 2.91 -11.23 -12.26
CA ARG A 96 3.66 -12.38 -11.74
C ARG A 96 3.02 -13.01 -10.50
N CYS A 97 2.69 -12.21 -9.49
CA CYS A 97 2.07 -12.72 -8.26
C CYS A 97 0.56 -12.49 -8.17
N LYS A 98 -0.03 -11.85 -9.18
CA LYS A 98 -1.46 -11.52 -9.26
C LYS A 98 -1.99 -10.70 -8.08
N TYR A 99 -1.11 -9.94 -7.41
CA TYR A 99 -1.50 -9.01 -6.37
C TYR A 99 -1.60 -7.56 -6.89
N TYR A 100 -2.48 -6.78 -6.28
CA TYR A 100 -2.61 -5.35 -6.51
C TYR A 100 -2.43 -4.53 -5.22
N LEU A 101 -2.16 -3.24 -5.42
CA LEU A 101 -2.13 -2.23 -4.36
C LEU A 101 -2.71 -0.92 -4.87
N LYS A 102 -3.80 -0.46 -4.21
CA LYS A 102 -4.38 0.86 -4.45
C LYS A 102 -3.34 1.94 -4.13
N THR A 103 -3.22 2.91 -5.03
CA THR A 103 -2.23 3.98 -4.93
C THR A 103 -2.85 5.31 -5.32
N THR A 104 -2.79 6.29 -4.42
CA THR A 104 -3.30 7.65 -4.67
C THR A 104 -2.16 8.60 -5.03
N VAL A 105 -2.30 9.33 -6.14
CA VAL A 105 -1.33 10.33 -6.60
C VAL A 105 -1.66 11.68 -5.99
N LEU A 106 -0.99 12.02 -4.89
CA LEU A 106 -1.33 13.20 -4.07
C LEU A 106 -1.14 14.52 -4.82
N ARG A 107 -0.19 14.57 -5.76
CA ARG A 107 0.03 15.75 -6.61
C ARG A 107 -1.17 16.05 -7.49
N GLU A 108 -1.73 15.03 -8.14
CA GLU A 108 -2.88 15.15 -9.04
C GLU A 108 -4.18 15.36 -8.26
N LEU A 109 -4.28 14.80 -7.05
CA LEU A 109 -5.45 14.98 -6.19
C LEU A 109 -5.56 16.40 -5.61
N GLY A 110 -4.45 17.13 -5.48
CA GLY A 110 -4.44 18.51 -4.98
C GLY A 110 -4.64 18.66 -3.46
N ARG A 111 -5.21 17.68 -2.76
CA ARG A 111 -5.45 17.69 -1.30
C ARG A 111 -4.71 16.59 -0.55
N GLU A 112 -4.66 16.72 0.76
CA GLU A 112 -4.24 15.63 1.64
C GLU A 112 -5.36 14.59 1.80
N ILE A 113 -4.97 13.39 2.23
CA ILE A 113 -5.88 12.28 2.50
C ILE A 113 -5.62 11.71 3.89
N ILE A 114 -6.69 11.19 4.48
CA ILE A 114 -6.61 10.24 5.58
C ILE A 114 -6.56 8.85 4.93
N PRO A 115 -5.45 8.10 5.00
CA PRO A 115 -5.27 6.84 4.28
C PRO A 115 -6.41 5.83 4.53
N GLU A 116 -6.85 5.72 5.77
CA GLU A 116 -7.90 4.81 6.22
C GLU A 116 -9.23 5.13 5.53
N LEU A 117 -9.58 6.42 5.51
CA LEU A 117 -10.79 6.89 4.83
C LEU A 117 -10.67 6.73 3.31
N GLU A 118 -9.49 7.01 2.75
CA GLU A 118 -9.24 6.82 1.31
C GLU A 118 -9.34 5.35 0.92
N ASN A 119 -8.86 4.43 1.76
CA ASN A 119 -8.99 2.99 1.53
C ASN A 119 -10.45 2.55 1.41
N VAL A 120 -11.31 3.05 2.30
CA VAL A 120 -12.75 2.79 2.27
C VAL A 120 -13.41 3.47 1.06
N ALA A 121 -13.08 4.74 0.81
CA ALA A 121 -13.63 5.51 -0.31
C ALA A 121 -13.26 4.92 -1.69
N THR A 122 -12.17 4.14 -1.75
CA THR A 122 -11.69 3.46 -2.96
C THR A 122 -12.08 1.99 -3.03
N PHE A 123 -13.05 1.53 -2.23
CA PHE A 123 -13.49 0.13 -2.23
C PHE A 123 -13.95 -0.36 -3.62
N TYR A 124 -14.56 0.50 -4.43
CA TYR A 124 -14.96 0.15 -5.79
C TYR A 124 -13.76 -0.26 -6.68
N LEU A 125 -12.55 0.22 -6.40
CA LEU A 125 -11.32 -0.21 -7.11
C LEU A 125 -10.91 -1.63 -6.74
N ASP A 126 -11.17 -2.05 -5.50
CA ASP A 126 -10.92 -3.42 -5.08
C ASP A 126 -11.81 -4.37 -5.90
N TYR A 127 -13.09 -4.03 -6.06
CA TYR A 127 -14.02 -4.77 -6.91
C TYR A 127 -13.53 -4.88 -8.37
N LEU A 128 -13.09 -3.77 -8.97
CA LEU A 128 -12.54 -3.78 -10.33
C LEU A 128 -11.27 -4.64 -10.44
N ALA A 129 -10.36 -4.53 -9.49
CA ALA A 129 -9.14 -5.33 -9.47
C ALA A 129 -9.42 -6.83 -9.34
N HIS A 130 -10.40 -7.20 -8.51
CA HIS A 130 -10.87 -8.58 -8.37
C HIS A 130 -11.47 -9.11 -9.66
N LYS A 131 -12.27 -8.30 -10.38
CA LYS A 131 -12.83 -8.67 -11.69
C LYS A 131 -11.74 -8.94 -12.74
N GLU A 132 -10.64 -8.20 -12.69
CA GLU A 132 -9.45 -8.39 -13.52
C GLU A 132 -8.55 -9.57 -13.07
N GLY A 133 -8.96 -10.32 -12.05
CA GLY A 133 -8.25 -11.51 -11.56
C GLY A 133 -7.08 -11.22 -10.62
N TYR A 134 -7.03 -10.05 -10.00
CA TYR A 134 -6.03 -9.70 -9.00
C TYR A 134 -6.57 -9.81 -7.57
N LYS A 135 -5.69 -10.12 -6.61
CA LYS A 135 -5.98 -10.18 -5.17
C LYS A 135 -5.34 -8.99 -4.45
N LEU A 136 -5.91 -8.54 -3.34
CA LEU A 136 -5.32 -7.47 -2.55
C LEU A 136 -4.00 -7.96 -1.93
N ILE A 137 -2.97 -7.12 -1.91
CA ILE A 137 -1.74 -7.48 -1.20
C ILE A 137 -2.04 -7.88 0.26
N GLY A 138 -1.47 -9.00 0.72
CA GLY A 138 -1.72 -9.51 2.06
C GLY A 138 -2.95 -10.43 2.21
N SER A 139 -3.76 -10.63 1.17
CA SER A 139 -4.76 -11.72 1.17
C SER A 139 -4.05 -13.08 1.32
N LYS A 140 -4.62 -13.99 2.12
CA LYS A 140 -4.11 -15.36 2.27
C LYS A 140 -3.90 -15.99 0.89
N LYS A 141 -2.74 -16.63 0.69
CA LYS A 141 -2.52 -17.47 -0.49
C LYS A 141 -3.36 -18.72 -0.30
N GLU A 142 -4.37 -18.90 -1.16
CA GLU A 142 -5.03 -20.20 -1.28
C GLU A 142 -3.97 -21.19 -1.75
N THR A 143 -3.61 -22.10 -0.86
CA THR A 143 -2.77 -23.25 -1.15
C THR A 143 -3.74 -24.32 -1.62
N HIS A 144 -3.66 -24.66 -2.91
CA HIS A 144 -4.25 -25.90 -3.42
C HIS A 144 -3.28 -27.05 -3.14
#